data_AF-A0A7C6N5X2-F1
#
_entry.id   AF-A0A7C6N5X2-F1
#
_cell.length_a   1.000
_cell.length_b   1.000
_cell.length_c   1.000
_cell.angle_alpha   90.00
_cell.angle_beta   90.00
_cell.angle_gamma   90.00
#
_symmetry.space_group_name_H-M   'P 1'
#
loop_
_entity.id
_entity.type
_entity.pdbx_description
1 polymer ?
#
loop_
_entity_poly.entity_id
_entity_poly.type
_entity_poly.pdbx_seq_one_letter_code
_entity_poly.pdbx_strand_id
1 'polypeptide(L)'
;MTKREFIEAVSSGLRKMNYTPDYLLIIAERFNDWEWDEDTLCGIQVIKSYISVNSGHSGHDYPVIPCFVNVSEQDIFMLVNYFQQGFEDSAGSF
;
A
#
# COMPACT_ATOMS: atom_id res chain seq x y z
N MET A 1 6.40 12.42 -4.70
CA MET A 1 6.49 11.69 -3.42
C MET A 1 7.90 11.16 -3.23
N THR A 2 8.56 11.53 -2.15
CA THR A 2 9.86 11.00 -1.70
C THR A 2 9.69 9.64 -1.00
N LYS A 3 10.79 8.88 -0.81
CA LYS A 3 10.74 7.60 -0.07
C LYS A 3 10.15 7.76 1.33
N ARG A 4 10.51 8.84 2.03
CA ARG A 4 9.97 9.14 3.37
C ARG A 4 8.47 9.44 3.33
N GLU A 5 8.02 10.26 2.38
CA GLU A 5 6.60 10.57 2.22
C GLU A 5 5.77 9.32 1.88
N PHE A 6 6.33 8.42 1.07
CA PHE A 6 5.69 7.15 0.76
C PHE A 6 5.55 6.25 1.99
N ILE A 7 6.62 6.11 2.78
CA ILE A 7 6.59 5.32 4.02
C ILE A 7 5.55 5.90 5.00
N GLU A 8 5.47 7.22 5.14
CA GLU A 8 4.46 7.85 5.98
C GLU A 8 3.04 7.61 5.45
N ALA A 9 2.83 7.69 4.13
CA ALA A 9 1.55 7.40 3.51
C ALA A 9 1.13 5.94 3.73
N VAL A 10 2.04 4.98 3.56
CA VAL A 10 1.78 3.57 3.90
C VAL A 10 1.45 3.42 5.38
N SER A 11 2.23 4.03 6.26
CA SER A 11 2.00 3.99 7.71
C SER A 11 0.63 4.54 8.08
N SER A 12 0.21 5.64 7.43
CA SER A 12 -1.11 6.23 7.60
C SER A 12 -2.23 5.31 7.12
N GLY A 13 -2.07 4.69 5.95
CA GLY A 13 -2.98 3.67 5.44
C GLY A 13 -3.14 2.50 6.41
N LEU A 14 -2.04 1.95 6.93
CA LEU A 14 -2.05 0.86 7.90
C LEU A 14 -2.78 1.24 9.19
N ARG A 15 -2.54 2.45 9.71
CA ARG A 15 -3.25 2.97 10.90
C ARG A 15 -4.76 3.07 10.67
N LYS A 16 -5.19 3.54 9.50
CA LYS A 16 -6.62 3.70 9.17
C LYS A 16 -7.31 2.36 8.91
N MET A 17 -6.61 1.43 8.27
CA MET A 17 -7.06 0.05 8.10
C MET A 17 -7.21 -0.69 9.44
N ASN A 18 -6.41 -0.32 10.45
CA ASN A 18 -6.40 -0.95 11.78
C ASN A 18 -6.27 -2.48 11.70
N TYR A 19 -5.45 -2.94 10.76
CA TYR A 19 -5.15 -4.34 10.50
C TYR A 19 -3.73 -4.44 9.94
N THR A 20 -3.05 -5.56 10.13
CA THR A 20 -1.71 -5.79 9.55
C THR A 20 -1.83 -6.77 8.39
N PRO A 21 -1.50 -6.38 7.14
CA PRO A 21 -1.53 -7.28 6.01
C PRO A 21 -0.35 -8.27 6.08
N ASP A 22 -0.48 -9.40 5.40
CA ASP A 22 0.57 -10.42 5.35
C ASP A 22 1.79 -9.93 4.54
N TYR A 23 1.53 -9.17 3.48
CA TYR A 23 2.56 -8.53 2.67
C TYR A 23 2.02 -7.27 1.96
N LEU A 24 2.93 -6.41 1.53
CA LEU A 24 2.67 -5.25 0.69
C LEU A 24 3.16 -5.52 -0.73
N LEU A 25 2.28 -5.39 -1.71
CA LEU A 25 2.62 -5.47 -3.12
C LEU A 25 2.87 -4.06 -3.67
N ILE A 26 4.11 -3.73 -4.01
CA ILE A 26 4.46 -2.45 -4.64
C ILE A 26 4.38 -2.59 -6.15
N ILE A 27 3.55 -1.74 -6.76
CA ILE A 27 3.20 -1.77 -8.17
C ILE A 27 3.46 -0.39 -8.79
N ALA A 28 4.72 0.00 -8.82
CA ALA A 28 5.11 1.24 -9.49
C ALA A 28 6.60 1.22 -9.83
N GLU A 29 6.87 1.32 -11.13
CA GLU A 29 8.23 1.29 -11.69
C GLU A 29 9.14 2.33 -11.02
N ARG A 30 8.60 3.53 -10.74
CA ARG A 30 9.28 4.61 -10.03
C ARG A 30 9.74 4.31 -8.60
N PHE A 31 9.27 3.22 -7.99
CA PHE A 31 9.64 2.79 -6.64
C PHE A 31 10.48 1.50 -6.62
N ASN A 32 10.78 0.94 -7.80
CA ASN A 32 11.60 -0.26 -7.89
C ASN A 32 13.07 -0.02 -7.53
N ASP A 33 13.57 1.19 -7.80
CA ASP A 33 14.94 1.63 -7.47
C ASP A 33 15.15 1.84 -5.97
N TRP A 34 14.09 1.85 -5.16
CA TRP A 34 14.21 1.93 -3.71
C TRP A 34 14.49 0.54 -3.13
N GLU A 35 15.46 0.48 -2.22
CA GLU A 35 15.67 -0.67 -1.36
C GLU A 35 14.61 -0.67 -0.25
N TRP A 36 13.97 -1.81 -0.03
CA TRP A 36 13.01 -2.02 1.04
C TRP A 36 13.57 -3.12 1.93
N ASP A 37 14.21 -2.74 3.04
CA ASP A 37 14.52 -3.70 4.09
C ASP A 37 13.24 -4.05 4.88
N GLU A 38 13.33 -5.08 5.72
CA GLU A 38 12.18 -5.58 6.50
C GLU A 38 11.55 -4.47 7.36
N ASP A 39 12.34 -3.51 7.83
CA ASP A 39 11.88 -2.44 8.73
C ASP A 39 11.30 -1.22 8.00
N THR A 40 11.59 -1.04 6.71
CA THR A 40 11.27 0.19 5.97
C THR A 40 9.76 0.43 5.85
N LEU A 41 8.94 -0.63 5.76
CA LEU A 41 7.48 -0.53 5.64
C LEU A 41 6.77 -1.17 6.83
N CYS A 42 7.14 -0.70 8.03
CA CYS A 42 6.52 -1.09 9.29
C CYS A 42 6.69 -2.59 9.63
N GLY A 43 7.79 -3.22 9.21
CA GLY A 43 8.03 -4.64 9.49
C GLY A 43 7.30 -5.60 8.56
N ILE A 44 6.60 -5.11 7.53
CA ILE A 44 5.78 -5.94 6.64
C ILE A 44 6.58 -6.35 5.40
N GLN A 45 6.50 -7.63 5.04
CA GLN A 45 7.16 -8.16 3.85
C GLN A 45 6.69 -7.43 2.57
N VAL A 46 7.64 -7.10 1.69
CA VAL A 46 7.38 -6.37 0.45
C VAL A 46 7.61 -7.27 -0.76
N ILE A 47 6.62 -7.33 -1.64
CA ILE A 47 6.73 -7.96 -2.96
C ILE A 47 6.74 -6.85 -4.02
N LYS A 48 7.73 -6.84 -4.91
CA LYS A 48 7.79 -5.91 -6.04
C LYS A 48 7.10 -6.52 -7.26
N SER A 49 6.15 -5.81 -7.85
CA SER A 49 5.58 -6.15 -9.16
C SER A 49 6.07 -5.18 -10.22
N TYR A 50 6.53 -5.72 -11.35
CA TYR A 50 6.86 -4.96 -12.56
C TYR A 50 5.65 -4.76 -13.48
N ILE A 51 4.51 -5.36 -13.15
CA ILE A 51 3.27 -5.28 -13.93
C ILE A 51 2.32 -4.36 -13.17
N SER A 52 1.87 -3.27 -13.83
CA SER A 52 0.81 -2.41 -13.29
C SER A 52 -0.49 -3.20 -13.21
N VAL A 53 -0.95 -3.50 -12.00
CA VAL A 53 -2.18 -4.26 -11.73
C VAL A 53 -3.20 -3.28 -11.15
N ASN A 54 -3.96 -2.67 -12.06
CA ASN A 54 -5.19 -1.90 -11.85
C ASN A 54 -5.13 -0.53 -11.16
N SER A 55 -5.82 0.41 -11.82
CA SER A 55 -6.37 1.65 -11.30
C SER A 55 -7.29 1.39 -10.10
N GLY A 56 -7.01 1.99 -8.95
CA GLY A 56 -7.89 1.89 -7.77
C GLY A 56 -9.14 2.77 -7.87
N HIS A 57 -9.76 3.05 -6.72
CA HIS A 57 -11.12 3.62 -6.61
C HIS A 57 -11.33 4.95 -7.37
N SER A 58 -10.28 5.75 -7.52
CA SER A 58 -10.27 7.03 -8.23
C SER A 58 -9.92 6.93 -9.73
N GLY A 59 -9.66 5.71 -10.24
CA GLY A 59 -9.07 5.53 -11.57
C GLY A 59 -7.55 5.75 -11.60
N HIS A 60 -6.91 6.00 -10.45
CA HIS A 60 -5.47 6.19 -10.33
C HIS A 60 -4.77 4.89 -9.90
N ASP A 61 -3.61 4.61 -10.50
CA ASP A 61 -2.76 3.49 -10.10
C ASP A 61 -2.29 3.68 -8.65
N TYR A 62 -2.72 2.80 -7.75
CA TYR A 62 -2.18 2.79 -6.38
C TYR A 62 -0.83 2.09 -6.40
N PRO A 63 0.23 2.76 -5.93
CA PRO A 63 1.57 2.20 -6.04
C PRO A 63 1.83 1.07 -5.05
N VAL A 64 0.91 0.80 -4.13
CA VAL A 64 1.03 -0.21 -3.09
C VAL A 64 -0.35 -0.78 -2.75
N ILE A 65 -0.41 -2.10 -2.61
CA ILE A 65 -1.62 -2.84 -2.27
C ILE A 65 -1.32 -3.72 -1.05
N PRO A 66 -2.11 -3.63 0.04
CA PRO A 66 -2.04 -4.60 1.13
C PRO A 66 -2.67 -5.92 0.68
N CYS A 67 -1.99 -7.02 0.97
CA CYS A 67 -2.42 -8.36 0.56
C CYS A 67 -2.63 -9.27 1.77
N PHE A 68 -3.57 -10.21 1.64
CA PHE A 68 -4.07 -11.01 2.74
C PHE A 68 -4.18 -12.48 2.34
N VAL A 69 -3.76 -13.39 3.21
CA VAL A 69 -3.80 -14.85 2.99
C VAL A 69 -5.07 -15.46 3.57
N ASN A 70 -5.50 -15.01 4.75
CA ASN A 70 -6.57 -15.64 5.53
C ASN A 70 -7.75 -14.71 5.82
N VAL A 71 -7.98 -13.71 4.95
CA VAL A 71 -9.11 -12.76 5.06
C VAL A 71 -10.16 -13.10 4.01
N SER A 72 -11.44 -12.99 4.37
CA SER A 72 -12.54 -13.23 3.43
C SER A 72 -12.55 -12.20 2.30
N GLU A 73 -12.96 -12.57 1.09
CA GLU A 73 -13.03 -11.63 -0.04
C GLU A 73 -13.85 -10.38 0.29
N GLN A 74 -14.94 -10.53 1.05
CA GLN A 74 -15.80 -9.41 1.45
C GLN A 74 -15.07 -8.41 2.35
N ASP A 75 -14.25 -8.90 3.28
CA ASP A 75 -13.48 -8.06 4.19
C ASP A 75 -12.26 -7.42 3.49
N ILE A 76 -11.66 -8.11 2.52
CA ILE A 76 -10.50 -7.60 1.74
C ILE A 76 -10.85 -6.25 1.11
N PHE A 77 -12.00 -6.13 0.43
CA PHE A 77 -12.40 -4.88 -0.21
C PHE A 77 -12.52 -3.73 0.79
N MET A 78 -13.08 -3.99 1.96
CA MET A 78 -13.23 -2.98 3.02
C MET A 78 -11.87 -2.55 3.58
N LEU A 79 -10.98 -3.50 3.85
CA LEU A 79 -9.63 -3.24 4.37
C LEU A 79 -8.79 -2.44 3.37
N VAL A 80 -8.78 -2.85 2.10
CA VAL A 80 -8.10 -2.13 1.02
C VAL A 80 -8.63 -0.70 0.91
N ASN A 81 -9.95 -0.52 0.96
CA ASN A 81 -10.54 0.82 0.92
C ASN A 81 -10.10 1.69 2.11
N TYR A 82 -10.09 1.18 3.34
CA TYR A 82 -9.60 1.94 4.50
C TYR A 82 -8.11 2.28 4.40
N PHE A 83 -7.30 1.34 3.92
CA PHE A 83 -5.89 1.59 3.65
C PHE A 83 -5.70 2.72 2.63
N GLN A 84 -6.41 2.66 1.50
CA GLN A 84 -6.34 3.67 0.44
C GLN A 84 -6.72 5.06 0.96
N GLN A 85 -7.81 5.17 1.74
CA GLN A 85 -8.19 6.43 2.36
C GLN A 85 -7.09 7.00 3.27
N GLY A 86 -6.51 6.17 4.13
CA GLY A 86 -5.44 6.62 5.03
C GLY A 86 -4.16 7.00 4.29
N PHE A 87 -3.86 6.30 3.20
CA PHE A 87 -2.75 6.61 2.31
C PHE A 87 -2.95 7.99 1.64
N GLU A 88 -4.11 8.23 1.05
CA GLU A 88 -4.44 9.49 0.37
C GLU A 88 -4.48 10.69 1.33
N ASP A 89 -5.08 10.52 2.51
CA ASP A 89 -5.12 11.55 3.56
C ASP A 89 -3.70 12.07 3.91
N SER A 90 -2.69 11.18 3.84
CA SER A 90 -1.30 11.52 4.12
C SER A 90 -0.48 11.92 2.90
N ALA A 91 -0.79 11.40 1.71
CA ALA A 91 -0.08 11.73 0.48
C ALA A 91 -0.37 13.16 0.00
N GLY A 92 -1.49 13.74 0.45
CA GLY A 92 -2.10 14.91 -0.18
C GLY A 92 -2.89 14.45 -1.40
N SER A 93 -4.15 14.86 -1.50
CA SER A 93 -5.05 14.52 -2.61
C SER A 93 -4.34 14.70 -3.96
N PHE A 94 -4.27 13.62 -4.75
CA PHE A 94 -3.80 13.66 -6.14
C PHE A 94 -4.83 14.34 -7.04
#